data_AF-A0A3C1UK36-F1
#
_entry.id   AF-A0A3C1UK36-F1
#
_cell.length_a   1.000
_cell.length_b   1.000
_cell.length_c   1.000
_cell.angle_alpha   90.00
_cell.angle_beta   90.00
_cell.angle_gamma   90.00
#
_symmetry.space_group_name_H-M   'P 1'
#
loop_
_entity.id
_entity.type
_entity.pdbx_description
1 polymer ?
#
loop_
_entity_poly.entity_id
_entity_poly.type
_entity_poly.pdbx_seq_one_letter_code
_entity_poly.pdbx_strand_id
1 'polypeptide(L)'
;SQIGVSRGFLWQLITFQFIHGSFLHLLFNCWALYLFGRSIEESQGKAGFFRVYFLSGVAGGLLHVIIAWGLNGNSVPMLMVGASAGVYGLIAVFARLWPDTPLTMFPIPITIKVKHLFFILLAIAGLGLILSRGSGVSHAGHFGGAIAGLLYVYFAIEGKKMSFAMSSRPSLSKVRQVHPASKVGSVLKRVSRSSKNSSSLTEEEFITRKVDPILEKISAHGIHSLTESERKILESAPSRL
;
A
#
# COMPACT_ATOMS: atom_id res chain seq x y z
N SER A 1 -7.80 7.64 25.84
CA SER A 1 -8.59 6.61 26.53
C SER A 1 -10.05 6.72 26.10
N GLN A 2 -10.84 5.65 26.28
CA GLN A 2 -12.29 5.66 26.00
C GLN A 2 -13.03 6.76 26.77
N ILE A 3 -12.69 6.96 28.05
CA ILE A 3 -13.25 8.02 28.91
C ILE A 3 -12.90 9.41 28.39
N GLY A 4 -11.68 9.61 27.89
CA GLY A 4 -11.29 10.90 27.31
C GLY A 4 -12.08 11.21 26.05
N VAL A 5 -12.22 10.23 25.16
CA VAL A 5 -12.99 10.39 23.91
C VAL A 5 -14.46 10.67 24.20
N SER A 6 -15.08 9.98 25.17
CA SER A 6 -16.47 10.25 25.56
C SER A 6 -16.69 11.64 26.16
N ARG A 7 -15.63 12.29 26.66
CA ARG A 7 -15.63 13.67 27.17
C ARG A 7 -15.24 14.71 26.12
N GLY A 8 -15.09 14.31 24.86
CA GLY A 8 -14.72 15.21 23.75
C GLY A 8 -13.22 15.45 23.59
N PHE A 9 -12.35 14.71 24.29
CA PHE A 9 -10.90 14.85 24.19
C PHE A 9 -10.34 14.10 22.96
N LEU A 10 -10.75 14.52 21.77
CA LEU A 10 -10.43 13.85 20.50
C LEU A 10 -8.93 13.86 20.17
N TRP A 11 -8.17 14.83 20.68
CA TRP A 11 -6.71 14.86 20.52
C TRP A 11 -6.04 13.60 21.08
N GLN A 12 -6.68 12.91 22.03
CA GLN A 12 -6.18 11.66 22.58
C GLN A 12 -6.09 10.52 21.55
N LEU A 13 -6.77 10.63 20.39
CA LEU A 13 -6.62 9.69 19.27
C LEU A 13 -5.29 9.86 18.52
N ILE A 14 -4.57 10.94 18.77
CA ILE A 14 -3.26 11.21 18.18
C ILE A 14 -2.18 11.17 19.26
N THR A 15 -2.41 11.85 20.39
CA THR A 15 -1.37 12.07 21.40
C THR A 15 -0.97 10.80 22.16
N PHE A 16 -1.81 9.77 22.20
CA PHE A 16 -1.48 8.51 22.86
C PHE A 16 -0.22 7.84 22.26
N GLN A 17 0.06 8.10 20.98
CA GLN A 17 1.18 7.51 20.25
C GLN A 17 2.55 7.93 20.80
N PHE A 18 2.61 9.01 21.57
CA PHE A 18 3.85 9.53 22.12
C PHE A 18 4.12 9.06 23.56
N ILE A 19 3.15 8.42 24.21
CA ILE A 19 3.27 7.94 25.59
C ILE A 19 3.69 6.48 25.58
N HIS A 20 4.68 6.09 26.38
CA HIS A 20 5.18 4.72 26.45
C HIS A 20 5.19 4.21 27.88
N GLY A 21 4.74 2.98 28.09
CA GLY A 21 4.63 2.35 29.42
C GLY A 21 5.95 1.78 29.97
N SER A 22 7.00 1.64 29.16
CA SER A 22 8.31 1.16 29.59
C SER A 22 9.42 1.57 28.62
N PHE A 23 10.67 1.56 29.11
CA PHE A 23 11.85 1.88 28.29
C PHE A 23 12.01 0.93 27.10
N LEU A 24 11.91 -0.40 27.32
CA LEU A 24 11.99 -1.38 26.24
C LEU A 24 10.87 -1.18 25.21
N HIS A 25 9.66 -0.82 25.65
CA HIS A 25 8.55 -0.54 24.73
C HIS A 25 8.88 0.67 23.83
N LEU A 26 9.43 1.75 24.39
CA LEU A 26 9.90 2.90 23.60
C LEU A 26 11.02 2.49 22.63
N LEU A 27 12.02 1.76 23.10
CA LEU A 27 13.16 1.32 22.30
C LEU A 27 12.71 0.51 21.09
N PHE A 28 11.83 -0.48 21.26
CA PHE A 28 11.32 -1.29 20.15
C PHE A 28 10.47 -0.49 19.16
N ASN A 29 9.69 0.49 19.63
CA ASN A 29 8.94 1.37 18.73
C ASN A 29 9.89 2.25 17.90
N CYS A 30 10.90 2.86 18.51
CA CYS A 30 11.89 3.65 17.80
C CYS A 30 12.69 2.82 16.80
N TRP A 31 13.08 1.61 17.20
CA TRP A 31 13.78 0.68 16.31
C TRP A 31 12.93 0.27 15.11
N ALA A 32 11.66 -0.10 15.33
CA ALA A 32 10.75 -0.45 14.24
C ALA A 32 10.43 0.76 13.35
N LEU A 33 10.25 1.96 13.92
CA LEU A 33 10.11 3.20 13.15
C LEU A 33 11.33 3.47 12.28
N TYR A 34 12.53 3.28 12.81
CA TYR A 34 13.75 3.44 12.04
C TYR A 34 13.83 2.44 10.88
N LEU A 35 13.56 1.15 11.14
CA LEU A 35 13.65 0.09 10.14
C LEU A 35 12.61 0.23 9.03
N PHE A 36 11.34 0.37 9.39
CA PHE A 36 10.26 0.36 8.41
C PHE A 36 9.92 1.77 7.93
N GLY A 37 9.96 2.76 8.82
CA GLY A 37 9.60 4.14 8.51
C GLY A 37 10.50 4.76 7.46
N ARG A 38 11.82 4.51 7.52
CA ARG A 38 12.77 5.02 6.52
C ARG A 38 12.44 4.53 5.11
N SER A 39 12.20 3.23 4.91
CA SER A 39 11.88 2.70 3.58
C SER A 39 10.53 3.21 3.06
N ILE A 40 9.56 3.42 3.94
CA ILE A 40 8.29 4.05 3.56
C ILE A 40 8.49 5.54 3.20
N GLU A 41 9.31 6.28 3.94
CA GLU A 41 9.63 7.67 3.62
C GLU A 41 10.39 7.78 2.28
N GLU A 42 11.35 6.90 2.02
CA GLU A 42 12.11 6.87 0.76
C GLU A 42 11.21 6.55 -0.45
N SER A 43 10.23 5.67 -0.29
CA SER A 43 9.33 5.26 -1.39
C SER A 43 8.09 6.15 -1.57
N GLN A 44 7.57 6.74 -0.50
CA GLN A 44 6.30 7.50 -0.49
C GLN A 44 6.49 8.98 -0.14
N GLY A 45 7.72 9.41 0.14
CA GLY A 45 8.05 10.73 0.67
C GLY A 45 7.65 10.92 2.13
N LYS A 46 8.13 12.03 2.71
CA LYS A 46 7.81 12.49 4.09
C LYS A 46 6.31 12.48 4.38
N ALA A 47 5.52 13.05 3.47
CA ALA A 47 4.09 13.13 3.64
C ALA A 47 3.41 11.75 3.59
N GLY A 48 3.91 10.82 2.78
CA GLY A 48 3.42 9.44 2.75
C GLY A 48 3.67 8.70 4.06
N PHE A 49 4.90 8.81 4.59
CA PHE A 49 5.24 8.29 5.91
C PHE A 49 4.30 8.81 7.00
N PHE A 50 4.12 10.14 7.10
CA PHE A 50 3.24 10.72 8.11
C PHE A 50 1.78 10.31 7.93
N ARG A 51 1.28 10.22 6.69
CA ARG A 51 -0.08 9.73 6.42
C ARG A 51 -0.25 8.31 6.96
N VAL A 52 0.65 7.38 6.62
CA VAL A 52 0.57 6.00 7.11
C VAL A 52 0.61 5.97 8.63
N TYR A 53 1.62 6.61 9.24
CA TYR A 53 1.81 6.57 10.68
C TYR A 53 0.60 7.12 11.45
N PHE A 54 0.14 8.33 11.11
CA PHE A 54 -0.97 8.95 11.83
C PHE A 54 -2.33 8.33 11.51
N LEU A 55 -2.62 7.94 10.27
CA LEU A 55 -3.88 7.27 9.94
C LEU A 55 -3.99 5.92 10.65
N SER A 56 -2.90 5.15 10.70
CA SER A 56 -2.86 3.89 11.44
C SER A 56 -2.99 4.10 12.95
N GLY A 57 -2.37 5.13 13.50
CA GLY A 57 -2.54 5.54 14.89
C GLY A 57 -4.00 5.84 15.24
N VAL A 58 -4.65 6.70 14.45
CA VAL A 58 -6.05 7.09 14.64
C VAL A 58 -6.98 5.89 14.48
N ALA A 59 -6.80 5.08 13.43
CA ALA A 59 -7.60 3.89 13.20
C ALA A 59 -7.46 2.86 14.33
N GLY A 60 -6.24 2.64 14.84
CA GLY A 60 -6.00 1.82 16.00
C GLY A 60 -6.69 2.36 17.25
N GLY A 61 -6.60 3.67 17.51
CA GLY A 61 -7.26 4.33 18.63
C GLY A 61 -8.78 4.22 18.57
N LEU A 62 -9.36 4.39 17.38
CA LEU A 62 -10.80 4.22 17.14
C LEU A 62 -11.24 2.78 17.35
N LEU A 63 -10.53 1.81 16.79
CA LEU A 63 -10.88 0.39 16.96
C LEU A 63 -10.82 -0.01 18.44
N HIS A 64 -9.81 0.46 19.17
CA HIS A 64 -9.69 0.26 20.61
C HIS A 64 -10.91 0.81 21.37
N VAL A 65 -11.33 2.03 21.06
CA VAL A 65 -12.48 2.67 21.71
C VAL A 65 -13.79 1.96 21.35
N ILE A 66 -13.99 1.55 20.10
CA ILE A 66 -15.16 0.80 19.64
C ILE A 66 -15.27 -0.53 20.38
N ILE A 67 -14.17 -1.29 20.46
CA ILE A 67 -14.13 -2.57 21.19
C ILE A 67 -14.37 -2.35 22.68
N ALA A 68 -13.82 -1.28 23.25
CA ALA A 68 -14.04 -0.93 24.64
C ALA A 68 -15.52 -0.68 24.95
N TRP A 69 -16.23 0.06 24.08
CA TRP A 69 -17.67 0.32 24.26
C TRP A 69 -18.51 -0.92 24.01
N GLY A 70 -18.22 -1.68 22.95
CA GLY A 70 -19.06 -2.77 22.49
C GLY A 70 -18.94 -4.06 23.30
N LEU A 71 -17.74 -4.42 23.80
CA LEU A 71 -17.51 -5.75 24.38
C LEU A 71 -17.30 -5.77 25.90
N ASN A 72 -16.74 -4.71 26.50
CA ASN A 72 -16.34 -4.74 27.90
C ASN A 72 -17.27 -3.93 28.83
N GLY A 73 -18.22 -3.18 28.26
CA GLY A 73 -18.92 -2.13 28.99
C GLY A 73 -17.93 -1.07 29.52
N ASN A 74 -18.40 0.05 30.06
CA ASN A 74 -17.52 1.10 30.61
C ASN A 74 -16.75 0.66 31.88
N SER A 75 -16.67 -0.64 32.18
CA SER A 75 -16.27 -1.22 33.46
C SER A 75 -14.75 -1.42 33.58
N VAL A 76 -14.01 -1.48 32.47
CA VAL A 76 -12.55 -1.66 32.48
C VAL A 76 -11.89 -0.51 31.71
N PRO A 77 -11.26 0.46 32.40
CA PRO A 77 -10.52 1.53 31.75
C PRO A 77 -9.36 0.97 30.93
N MET A 78 -9.56 0.79 29.62
CA MET A 78 -8.48 0.36 28.74
C MET A 78 -7.62 1.55 28.35
N LEU A 79 -6.48 1.69 29.02
CA LEU A 79 -5.42 2.61 28.62
C LEU A 79 -4.73 2.09 27.36
N MET A 80 -4.48 3.01 26.45
CA MET A 80 -3.76 2.76 25.21
C MET A 80 -2.62 3.76 25.17
N VAL A 81 -1.41 3.23 25.10
CA VAL A 81 -0.16 4.00 25.08
C VAL A 81 0.78 3.34 24.07
N GLY A 82 1.43 4.16 23.26
CA GLY A 82 2.55 3.74 22.42
C GLY A 82 2.34 4.02 20.94
N ALA A 83 3.44 4.29 20.25
CA ALA A 83 3.51 4.51 18.81
C ALA A 83 3.14 3.27 17.98
N SER A 84 2.89 2.14 18.64
CA SER A 84 2.81 0.82 18.03
C SER A 84 1.67 0.67 17.03
N ALA A 85 0.54 1.37 17.21
CA ALA A 85 -0.52 1.37 16.19
C ALA A 85 -0.01 1.92 14.83
N GLY A 86 0.69 3.06 14.85
CA GLY A 86 1.34 3.62 13.67
C GLY A 86 2.43 2.70 13.10
N VAL A 87 3.24 2.08 13.97
CA VAL A 87 4.27 1.11 13.58
C VAL A 87 3.68 -0.12 12.89
N TYR A 88 2.60 -0.71 13.42
CA TYR A 88 1.92 -1.83 12.79
C TYR A 88 1.38 -1.45 11.41
N GLY A 89 0.94 -0.20 11.23
CA GLY A 89 0.60 0.36 9.93
C GLY A 89 1.78 0.37 8.95
N LEU A 90 2.94 0.89 9.38
CA LEU A 90 4.15 0.92 8.57
C LEU A 90 4.62 -0.49 8.21
N ILE A 91 4.60 -1.44 9.16
CA ILE A 91 4.94 -2.84 8.91
C ILE A 91 3.96 -3.45 7.89
N ALA A 92 2.66 -3.17 7.99
CA ALA A 92 1.67 -3.68 7.05
C ALA A 92 1.91 -3.15 5.62
N VAL A 93 2.18 -1.84 5.49
CA VAL A 93 2.54 -1.23 4.19
C VAL A 93 3.81 -1.87 3.66
N PHE A 94 4.86 -1.96 4.47
CA PHE A 94 6.13 -2.56 4.08
C PHE A 94 5.94 -4.02 3.64
N ALA A 95 5.24 -4.82 4.43
CA ALA A 95 5.00 -6.23 4.12
C ALA A 95 4.19 -6.43 2.83
N ARG A 96 3.34 -5.47 2.47
CA ARG A 96 2.58 -5.50 1.23
C ARG A 96 3.42 -5.10 0.01
N LEU A 97 4.32 -4.12 0.16
CA LEU A 97 5.19 -3.63 -0.92
C LEU A 97 6.41 -4.52 -1.14
N TRP A 98 7.05 -4.99 -0.07
CA TRP A 98 8.27 -5.80 -0.10
C TRP A 98 8.16 -7.03 0.82
N PRO A 99 7.27 -7.99 0.51
CA PRO A 99 6.97 -9.14 1.35
C PRO A 99 8.16 -10.08 1.60
N ASP A 100 9.05 -10.20 0.61
CA ASP A 100 10.17 -11.15 0.63
C ASP A 100 11.49 -10.55 1.13
N THR A 101 11.50 -9.29 1.58
CA THR A 101 12.68 -8.66 2.17
C THR A 101 13.15 -9.46 3.39
N PRO A 102 14.41 -9.93 3.41
CA PRO A 102 14.97 -10.60 4.58
C PRO A 102 15.26 -9.56 5.67
N LEU A 103 14.73 -9.78 6.86
CA LEU A 103 15.04 -9.01 8.05
C LEU A 103 15.78 -9.91 9.03
N THR A 104 17.04 -9.59 9.29
CA THR A 104 17.81 -10.23 10.36
C THR A 104 17.49 -9.54 11.68
N MET A 105 16.95 -10.31 12.62
CA MET A 105 16.64 -9.81 13.96
C MET A 105 17.94 -9.60 14.74
N PHE A 106 17.96 -8.61 15.61
CA PHE A 106 19.04 -8.37 16.58
C PHE A 106 18.43 -8.45 17.99
N PRO A 107 19.10 -9.06 18.99
CA PRO A 107 20.46 -9.64 18.95
C PRO A 107 20.52 -11.09 18.46
N ILE A 108 19.37 -11.77 18.31
CA ILE A 108 19.32 -13.16 17.85
C ILE A 108 19.35 -13.16 16.32
N PRO A 109 20.41 -13.66 15.64
CA PRO A 109 20.62 -13.54 14.20
C PRO A 109 19.72 -14.50 13.39
N ILE A 110 18.41 -14.42 13.62
CA ILE A 110 17.40 -15.13 12.87
C ILE A 110 16.94 -14.21 11.75
N THR A 111 17.06 -14.68 10.52
CA THR A 111 16.55 -13.97 9.34
C THR A 111 15.15 -14.48 9.01
N ILE A 112 14.17 -13.58 9.06
CA ILE A 112 12.79 -13.84 8.65
C ILE A 112 12.39 -12.90 7.53
N LYS A 113 11.57 -13.37 6.60
CA LYS A 113 10.96 -12.48 5.61
C LYS A 113 9.91 -11.60 6.28
N VAL A 114 9.81 -10.34 5.86
CA VAL A 114 8.89 -9.38 6.48
C VAL A 114 7.43 -9.83 6.42
N LYS A 115 6.99 -10.54 5.36
CA LYS A 115 5.64 -11.12 5.32
C LYS A 115 5.34 -12.06 6.50
N HIS A 116 6.31 -12.88 6.89
CA HIS A 116 6.15 -13.81 8.01
C HIS A 116 6.11 -13.05 9.34
N LEU A 117 7.00 -12.07 9.52
CA LEU A 117 6.95 -11.16 10.68
C LEU A 117 5.57 -10.51 10.80
N PHE A 118 5.06 -9.96 9.70
CA PHE A 118 3.75 -9.30 9.68
C PHE A 118 2.63 -10.24 10.11
N PHE A 119 2.53 -11.44 9.54
CA PHE A 119 1.49 -12.40 9.93
C PHE A 119 1.63 -12.89 11.38
N ILE A 120 2.86 -13.05 11.89
CA ILE A 120 3.10 -13.39 13.30
C ILE A 120 2.61 -12.25 14.21
N LEU A 121 2.99 -11.01 13.93
CA LEU A 121 2.55 -9.85 14.71
C LEU A 121 1.03 -9.66 14.65
N LEU A 122 0.43 -9.86 13.47
CA LEU A 122 -1.02 -9.79 13.29
C LEU A 122 -1.73 -10.90 14.08
N ALA A 123 -1.19 -12.12 14.10
CA ALA A 123 -1.72 -13.22 14.88
C ALA A 123 -1.62 -12.95 16.38
N ILE A 124 -0.50 -12.40 16.87
CA ILE A 124 -0.34 -12.00 18.28
C ILE A 124 -1.35 -10.90 18.65
N ALA A 125 -1.53 -9.89 17.80
CA ALA A 125 -2.53 -8.85 18.00
C ALA A 125 -3.96 -9.42 18.02
N GLY A 126 -4.29 -10.30 17.07
CA GLY A 126 -5.60 -10.96 17.00
C GLY A 126 -5.87 -11.87 18.19
N LEU A 127 -4.89 -12.65 18.64
CA LEU A 127 -5.03 -13.54 19.79
C LEU A 127 -5.16 -12.74 21.10
N GLY A 128 -4.37 -11.67 21.27
CA GLY A 128 -4.43 -10.81 22.45
C GLY A 128 -5.77 -10.08 22.58
N LEU A 129 -6.45 -9.78 21.47
CA LEU A 129 -7.83 -9.27 21.49
C LEU A 129 -8.82 -10.23 22.18
N ILE A 130 -8.56 -11.54 22.08
CA ILE A 130 -9.44 -12.59 22.63
C ILE A 130 -9.01 -12.96 24.05
N LEU A 131 -7.70 -13.17 24.27
CA LEU A 131 -7.16 -13.75 25.49
C LEU A 131 -6.74 -12.72 26.56
N SER A 132 -6.42 -11.49 26.18
CA SER A 132 -5.74 -10.51 27.06
C SER A 132 -6.62 -9.31 27.41
N ARG A 133 -7.90 -9.58 27.72
CA ARG A 133 -8.87 -8.56 28.15
C ARG A 133 -8.34 -7.81 29.38
N GLY A 134 -8.24 -6.49 29.30
CA GLY A 134 -7.77 -5.63 30.39
C GLY A 134 -6.25 -5.49 30.53
N SER A 135 -5.46 -6.04 29.60
CA SER A 135 -4.01 -5.77 29.56
C SER A 135 -3.74 -4.30 29.20
N GLY A 136 -2.66 -3.72 29.74
CA GLY A 136 -2.21 -2.35 29.42
C GLY A 136 -1.65 -2.17 28.00
N VAL A 137 -1.65 -3.23 27.19
CA VAL A 137 -1.20 -3.25 25.79
C VAL A 137 -2.44 -3.31 24.89
N SER A 138 -2.61 -2.31 24.03
CA SER A 138 -3.76 -2.28 23.13
C SER A 138 -3.56 -3.17 21.90
N HIS A 139 -3.86 -4.46 22.04
CA HIS A 139 -3.91 -5.40 20.93
C HIS A 139 -4.90 -4.95 19.83
N ALA A 140 -5.99 -4.28 20.22
CA ALA A 140 -6.92 -3.62 19.31
C ALA A 140 -6.25 -2.53 18.48
N GLY A 141 -5.42 -1.69 19.11
CA GLY A 141 -4.67 -0.62 18.45
C GLY A 141 -3.71 -1.18 17.40
N HIS A 142 -2.99 -2.25 17.71
CA HIS A 142 -2.09 -2.92 16.78
C HIS A 142 -2.85 -3.46 15.56
N PHE A 143 -3.96 -4.16 15.79
CA PHE A 143 -4.78 -4.75 14.74
C PHE A 143 -5.40 -3.67 13.84
N GLY A 144 -5.96 -2.61 14.44
CA GLY A 144 -6.54 -1.49 13.69
C GLY A 144 -5.51 -0.71 12.89
N GLY A 145 -4.32 -0.52 13.44
CA GLY A 145 -3.20 0.11 12.75
C GLY A 145 -2.74 -0.69 11.52
N ALA A 146 -2.62 -2.01 11.65
CA ALA A 146 -2.29 -2.91 10.54
C ALA A 146 -3.34 -2.87 9.42
N ILE A 147 -4.64 -2.92 9.77
CA ILE A 147 -5.73 -2.80 8.79
C ILE A 147 -5.61 -1.47 8.04
N ALA A 148 -5.45 -0.35 8.75
CA ALA A 148 -5.33 0.97 8.12
C ALA A 148 -4.11 1.06 7.19
N GLY A 149 -2.99 0.43 7.53
CA GLY A 149 -1.83 0.33 6.65
C GLY A 149 -2.14 -0.42 5.34
N LEU A 150 -2.81 -1.57 5.43
CA LEU A 150 -3.24 -2.32 4.24
C LEU A 150 -4.23 -1.53 3.38
N LEU A 151 -5.19 -0.84 4.01
CA LEU A 151 -6.13 0.03 3.31
C LEU A 151 -5.43 1.21 2.64
N TYR A 152 -4.40 1.80 3.29
CA TYR A 152 -3.58 2.82 2.66
C TYR A 152 -2.93 2.31 1.38
N VAL A 153 -2.34 1.10 1.39
CA VAL A 153 -1.79 0.52 0.16
C VAL A 153 -2.87 0.35 -0.89
N TYR A 154 -4.00 -0.24 -0.53
CA TYR A 154 -5.09 -0.52 -1.45
C TYR A 154 -5.65 0.74 -2.11
N PHE A 155 -5.88 1.82 -1.35
CA PHE A 155 -6.49 3.04 -1.86
C PHE A 155 -5.49 4.05 -2.40
N ALA A 156 -4.41 4.31 -1.66
CA ALA A 156 -3.49 5.41 -1.95
C ALA A 156 -2.34 5.01 -2.87
N ILE A 157 -1.88 3.75 -2.82
CA ILE A 157 -0.76 3.27 -3.64
C ILE A 157 -1.27 2.51 -4.88
N GLU A 158 -2.17 1.55 -4.70
CA GLU A 158 -2.74 0.76 -5.81
C GLU A 158 -3.82 1.52 -6.59
N GLY A 159 -4.29 2.68 -6.08
CA GLY A 159 -5.24 3.56 -6.78
C GLY A 159 -6.63 2.95 -6.99
N LYS A 160 -7.00 1.91 -6.24
CA LYS A 160 -8.32 1.27 -6.37
C LYS A 160 -9.38 2.19 -5.82
N LYS A 161 -10.29 2.66 -6.66
CA LYS A 161 -11.44 3.47 -6.21
C LYS A 161 -12.42 2.57 -5.46
N MET A 162 -12.94 3.07 -4.33
CA MET A 162 -14.13 2.50 -3.68
C MET A 162 -15.29 2.51 -4.68
N SER A 163 -15.49 1.42 -5.41
CA SER A 163 -16.75 1.21 -6.13
C SER A 163 -17.81 0.86 -5.07
N PHE A 164 -18.33 1.87 -4.39
CA PHE A 164 -19.62 1.72 -3.71
C PHE A 164 -20.69 1.80 -4.79
N ALA A 165 -20.76 0.76 -5.63
CA ALA A 165 -21.92 0.53 -6.45
C ALA A 165 -23.06 0.17 -5.50
N MET A 166 -23.69 1.20 -4.93
CA MET A 166 -25.02 1.09 -4.35
C MET A 166 -25.92 0.74 -5.53
N SER A 167 -26.12 -0.56 -5.75
CA SER A 167 -27.05 -1.09 -6.74
C SER A 167 -28.47 -0.74 -6.31
N SER A 168 -28.84 0.52 -6.50
CA SER A 168 -30.21 0.99 -6.44
C SER A 168 -30.62 1.36 -7.85
N ARG A 169 -31.12 0.37 -8.58
CA ARG A 169 -32.10 0.53 -9.67
C ARG A 169 -32.56 -0.85 -10.14
N PRO A 170 -33.75 -1.34 -9.73
CA PRO A 170 -34.39 -2.40 -10.50
C PRO A 170 -34.78 -1.79 -11.85
N SER A 171 -34.09 -2.21 -12.91
CA SER A 171 -34.44 -1.84 -14.28
C SER A 171 -35.72 -2.57 -14.68
N LEU A 172 -36.88 -1.99 -14.30
CA LEU A 172 -38.17 -2.35 -14.85
C LEU A 172 -38.32 -1.77 -16.25
N SER A 173 -38.05 -2.59 -17.25
CA SER A 173 -38.69 -2.47 -18.58
C SER A 173 -38.38 -3.70 -19.41
N LYS A 174 -39.06 -4.82 -19.12
CA LYS A 174 -39.21 -5.91 -20.08
C LYS A 174 -40.36 -5.55 -21.02
N VAL A 175 -40.12 -4.60 -21.93
CA VAL A 175 -41.05 -4.33 -23.03
C VAL A 175 -40.66 -5.25 -24.18
N ARG A 176 -41.51 -6.25 -24.37
CA ARG A 176 -41.55 -7.20 -25.48
C ARG A 176 -41.96 -6.49 -26.77
N GLN A 177 -41.18 -6.61 -27.85
CA GLN A 177 -41.61 -6.51 -29.25
C GLN A 177 -40.62 -7.34 -30.11
N VAL A 178 -40.93 -8.61 -30.43
CA VAL A 178 -41.45 -9.14 -31.72
C VAL A 178 -40.48 -8.95 -32.90
N HIS A 179 -39.94 -10.06 -33.42
CA HIS A 179 -39.30 -10.15 -34.75
C HIS A 179 -40.36 -10.32 -35.85
N PRO A 180 -40.11 -9.83 -37.08
CA PRO A 180 -39.74 -10.77 -38.15
C PRO A 180 -38.68 -10.24 -39.14
N ALA A 181 -38.21 -11.15 -39.99
CA ALA A 181 -37.05 -11.07 -40.87
C ALA A 181 -37.30 -10.46 -42.27
N SER A 182 -36.25 -9.89 -42.87
CA SER A 182 -35.92 -9.92 -44.33
C SER A 182 -34.50 -9.33 -44.52
N LYS A 183 -33.49 -10.07 -45.00
CA LYS A 183 -33.07 -10.44 -46.38
C LYS A 183 -32.46 -9.30 -47.23
N VAL A 184 -31.26 -9.59 -47.78
CA VAL A 184 -30.53 -8.93 -48.91
C VAL A 184 -29.83 -7.61 -48.52
N GLY A 185 -28.58 -7.28 -48.86
CA GLY A 185 -27.56 -7.80 -49.78
C GLY A 185 -26.66 -6.62 -50.24
N SER A 186 -25.52 -6.92 -50.86
CA SER A 186 -24.51 -5.99 -51.46
C SER A 186 -23.47 -5.41 -50.48
N VAL A 187 -22.17 -5.75 -50.55
CA VAL A 187 -21.15 -5.60 -51.62
C VAL A 187 -20.58 -4.18 -51.66
N LEU A 188 -19.24 -4.09 -51.73
CA LEU A 188 -18.33 -2.93 -51.76
C LEU A 188 -17.91 -2.45 -50.35
N LYS A 189 -16.64 -2.48 -49.94
CA LYS A 189 -15.52 -1.85 -50.65
C LYS A 189 -14.18 -2.47 -50.21
N ARG A 190 -13.46 -2.96 -51.21
CA ARG A 190 -12.08 -3.44 -51.19
C ARG A 190 -11.15 -2.21 -51.27
N VAL A 191 -10.12 -2.20 -50.42
CA VAL A 191 -8.75 -1.72 -50.67
C VAL A 191 -8.57 -0.27 -51.19
N SER A 192 -7.98 0.57 -50.34
CA SER A 192 -6.94 1.55 -50.70
C SER A 192 -6.08 1.78 -49.44
N ARG A 193 -4.90 1.14 -49.35
CA ARG A 193 -3.58 1.72 -49.66
C ARG A 193 -3.27 3.01 -48.88
N SER A 194 -2.31 2.82 -47.97
CA SER A 194 -1.07 3.60 -47.83
C SER A 194 -1.20 5.12 -47.88
N SER A 195 -0.92 5.77 -46.74
CA SER A 195 0.10 6.83 -46.61
C SER A 195 -0.17 7.70 -45.38
N LYS A 196 0.92 8.05 -44.70
CA LYS A 196 1.10 9.24 -43.82
C LYS A 196 0.59 9.21 -42.37
N ASN A 197 1.56 9.06 -41.45
CA ASN A 197 2.02 10.07 -40.46
C ASN A 197 2.47 9.32 -39.19
N SER A 198 3.74 9.27 -38.80
CA SER A 198 4.66 10.36 -38.42
C SER A 198 4.05 11.30 -37.38
N SER A 199 4.05 10.85 -36.13
CA SER A 199 3.84 11.70 -34.96
C SER A 199 4.51 11.05 -33.75
N SER A 200 5.54 11.72 -33.23
CA SER A 200 6.16 11.55 -31.90
C SER A 200 6.11 10.12 -31.32
N LEU A 201 7.16 9.34 -31.59
CA LEU A 201 7.42 8.17 -30.75
C LEU A 201 7.51 8.67 -29.30
N THR A 202 6.74 8.06 -28.40
CA THR A 202 6.91 8.31 -26.97
C THR A 202 8.34 7.94 -26.59
N GLU A 203 8.91 8.61 -25.60
CA GLU A 203 10.29 8.38 -25.16
C GLU A 203 10.56 6.88 -24.90
N GLU A 204 9.57 6.18 -24.35
CA GLU A 204 9.64 4.73 -24.14
C GLU A 204 9.68 3.92 -25.44
N GLU A 205 8.90 4.29 -26.46
CA GLU A 205 8.92 3.61 -27.76
C GLU A 205 10.22 3.89 -28.53
N PHE A 206 10.80 5.08 -28.37
CA PHE A 206 12.12 5.40 -28.92
C PHE A 206 13.21 4.55 -28.26
N ILE A 207 13.23 4.45 -26.93
CA ILE A 207 14.21 3.65 -26.19
C ILE A 207 14.08 2.18 -26.58
N THR A 208 12.89 1.58 -26.51
CA THR A 208 12.72 0.16 -26.81
C THR A 208 13.05 -0.18 -28.26
N ARG A 209 12.74 0.71 -29.21
CA ARG A 209 12.93 0.42 -30.63
C ARG A 209 14.33 0.75 -31.15
N LYS A 210 15.02 1.70 -30.54
CA LYS A 210 16.32 2.20 -31.02
C LYS A 210 17.48 1.87 -30.09
N VAL A 211 17.28 1.86 -28.78
CA VAL A 211 18.35 1.66 -27.79
C VAL A 211 18.51 0.17 -27.45
N ASP A 212 17.43 -0.59 -27.23
CA ASP A 212 17.54 -2.02 -26.87
C ASP A 212 18.33 -2.86 -27.88
N PRO A 213 18.14 -2.72 -29.21
CA PRO A 213 18.94 -3.47 -30.18
C PRO A 213 20.44 -3.12 -30.15
N ILE A 214 20.77 -1.88 -29.77
CA ILE A 214 22.16 -1.42 -29.63
C ILE A 214 22.78 -2.06 -28.40
N LEU A 215 22.05 -2.14 -27.27
CA LEU A 215 22.51 -2.82 -26.06
C LEU A 215 22.74 -4.31 -26.29
N GLU A 216 21.86 -4.99 -27.03
CA GLU A 216 22.05 -6.39 -27.42
C GLU A 216 23.32 -6.59 -28.26
N LYS A 217 23.56 -5.70 -29.22
CA LYS A 217 24.77 -5.72 -30.07
C LYS A 217 26.06 -5.50 -29.27
N ILE A 218 26.05 -4.57 -28.29
CA ILE A 218 27.16 -4.37 -27.35
C ILE A 218 27.39 -5.63 -26.52
N SER A 219 26.32 -6.25 -26.02
CA SER A 219 26.42 -7.48 -25.22
C SER A 219 26.99 -8.65 -26.00
N ALA A 220 26.72 -8.74 -27.31
CA ALA A 220 27.16 -9.85 -28.15
C ALA A 220 28.57 -9.65 -28.75
N HIS A 221 28.92 -8.42 -29.14
CA HIS A 221 30.11 -8.13 -29.94
C HIS A 221 31.02 -7.03 -29.37
N GLY A 222 30.68 -6.47 -28.21
CA GLY A 222 31.43 -5.39 -27.56
C GLY A 222 31.17 -4.01 -28.15
N ILE A 223 31.59 -2.96 -27.43
CA ILE A 223 31.29 -1.55 -27.76
C ILE A 223 31.90 -1.09 -29.09
N HIS A 224 32.97 -1.73 -29.54
CA HIS A 224 33.66 -1.41 -30.80
C HIS A 224 32.88 -1.85 -32.05
N SER A 225 31.79 -2.61 -31.90
CA SER A 225 30.93 -3.05 -32.99
C SER A 225 29.91 -2.00 -33.46
N LEU A 226 29.85 -0.85 -32.78
CA LEU A 226 28.91 0.22 -33.08
C LEU A 226 29.38 1.11 -34.23
N THR A 227 28.44 1.47 -35.09
CA THR A 227 28.60 2.52 -36.10
C THR A 227 28.46 3.91 -35.47
N GLU A 228 28.97 4.93 -36.15
CA GLU A 228 28.94 6.33 -35.66
C GLU A 228 27.50 6.84 -35.41
N SER A 229 26.54 6.36 -36.21
CA SER A 229 25.12 6.68 -36.04
C SER A 229 24.48 5.98 -34.82
N GLU A 230 24.83 4.71 -34.56
CA GLU A 230 24.37 3.97 -33.38
C GLU A 230 24.95 4.57 -32.08
N ARG A 231 26.21 5.01 -32.12
CA ARG A 231 26.86 5.69 -30.99
C ARG A 231 26.15 6.98 -30.60
N LYS A 232 25.82 7.81 -31.59
CA LYS A 232 25.11 9.07 -31.38
C LYS A 232 23.69 8.87 -30.82
N ILE A 233 23.02 7.78 -31.20
CA ILE A 233 21.70 7.41 -30.64
C ILE A 233 21.84 7.01 -29.17
N LEU A 234 22.85 6.21 -28.82
CA LEU A 234 23.13 5.82 -27.44
C LEU A 234 23.47 7.04 -26.55
N GLU A 235 24.22 8.01 -27.06
CA GLU A 235 24.54 9.26 -26.36
C GLU A 235 23.33 10.18 -26.19
N SER A 236 22.38 10.14 -27.14
CA SER A 236 21.13 10.91 -27.05
C SER A 236 20.09 10.30 -26.11
N ALA A 237 20.29 9.05 -25.68
CA ALA A 237 19.39 8.40 -24.73
C ALA A 237 19.58 9.03 -23.33
N PRO A 238 18.50 9.54 -22.69
CA PRO A 238 18.59 10.08 -21.35
C PRO A 238 19.10 8.98 -20.40
N SER A 239 20.17 9.28 -19.68
CA SER A 239 20.79 8.35 -18.75
C SER A 239 19.77 7.97 -17.67
N ARG A 240 19.37 6.70 -17.60
CA ARG A 240 18.77 6.15 -16.39
C ARG A 240 19.85 6.08 -15.31
N LEU A 241 19.93 7.11 -14.47
CA LEU A 241 20.36 6.95 -13.09
C LEU A 241 19.13 6.57 -12.26
#